data_AF-A0A2S1PJU5-F1
#
_entry.id   AF-A0A2S1PJU5-F1
#
_cell.length_a   1.000
_cell.length_b   1.000
_cell.length_c   1.000
_cell.angle_alpha   90.00
_cell.angle_beta   90.00
_cell.angle_gamma   90.00
#
_symmetry.space_group_name_H-M   'P 1'
#
loop_
_entity.id
_entity.type
_entity.pdbx_description
1 polymer ?
#
loop_
_entity_poly.entity_id
_entity_poly.type
_entity_poly.pdbx_seq_one_letter_code
_entity_poly.pdbx_strand_id
1 'polypeptide(L)' 'MATTTPVVLYVYHCAKCGQNGQLHLEETAPEVTTACSMCGAKVLAEWDGGVELATNPE' A
#
# COMPACT_ATOMS: atom_id res chain seq x y z
N MET A 1 10.95 -6.54 -22.49
CA MET A 1 9.56 -6.58 -21.96
C MET A 1 9.62 -5.84 -20.65
N ALA A 2 9.01 -4.66 -20.54
CA ALA A 2 8.97 -3.94 -19.27
C ALA A 2 7.93 -4.64 -18.39
N THR A 3 8.37 -5.39 -17.39
CA THR A 3 7.49 -5.89 -16.32
C THR A 3 7.06 -4.68 -15.51
N THR A 4 5.90 -4.12 -15.83
CA THR A 4 5.29 -3.08 -15.02
C THR A 4 4.64 -3.78 -13.84
N THR A 5 5.25 -3.70 -12.66
CA THR A 5 4.61 -4.19 -11.43
C THR A 5 3.32 -3.41 -11.22
N PRO A 6 2.17 -4.07 -11.02
CA PRO A 6 0.93 -3.35 -10.79
C PRO A 6 1.03 -2.56 -9.48
N VAL A 7 0.50 -1.34 -9.50
CA VAL A 7 0.36 -0.54 -8.28
C VAL A 7 -0.96 -0.92 -7.61
N VAL A 8 -0.87 -1.38 -6.36
CA VAL A 8 -2.00 -1.87 -5.57
C VAL A 8 -2.19 -1.06 -4.29
N LEU A 9 -3.38 -1.17 -3.70
CA LEU A 9 -3.74 -0.50 -2.46
C LEU A 9 -3.30 -1.34 -1.25
N TYR A 10 -2.43 -0.77 -0.44
CA TYR A 10 -2.09 -1.27 0.89
C TYR A 10 -2.81 -0.46 1.96
N VAL A 11 -3.36 -1.14 2.95
CA VAL A 11 -4.00 -0.55 4.12
C VAL A 11 -3.22 -0.90 5.38
N TYR A 12 -3.12 0.02 6.33
CA TYR A 12 -2.43 -0.22 7.60
C TYR A 12 -3.18 0.42 8.77
N HIS A 13 -3.06 -0.19 9.94
CA HIS A 13 -3.44 0.42 11.21
C HIS A 13 -2.19 0.79 12.01
N CYS A 14 -2.01 2.08 12.31
CA CYS A 14 -0.87 2.54 13.06
C CYS A 14 -1.05 2.33 14.57
N ALA A 15 -0.31 1.40 15.17
CA ALA A 15 -0.34 1.16 16.62
C ALA A 15 0.13 2.37 17.46
N LYS A 16 0.87 3.31 16.86
CA LYS A 16 1.42 4.49 17.55
C LYS A 16 0.41 5.62 17.71
N CYS A 17 -0.38 5.90 16.68
CA CYS A 17 -1.37 6.98 16.69
C CYS A 17 -2.83 6.50 16.58
N GLY A 18 -3.05 5.19 16.42
CA GLY A 18 -4.37 4.57 16.30
C GLY A 18 -5.12 4.94 15.01
N GLN A 19 -4.41 5.45 13.99
CA GLN A 19 -5.03 5.87 12.73
C GLN A 19 -4.83 4.80 11.67
N ASN A 20 -5.89 4.59 10.88
CA ASN A 20 -5.81 3.80 9.66
C ASN A 20 -5.31 4.69 8.53
N GLY A 21 -4.40 4.14 7.72
CA GLY A 21 -3.93 4.80 6.51
C GLY A 21 -3.96 3.86 5.33
N GLN A 22 -3.89 4.45 4.15
CA GLN A 22 -3.85 3.71 2.89
C GLN A 22 -2.75 4.31 2.02
N LEU A 23 -2.07 3.46 1.25
CA LEU A 23 -1.02 3.86 0.34
C LEU A 23 -1.03 2.99 -0.91
N HIS A 24 -0.65 3.58 -2.04
CA HIS A 24 -0.52 2.88 -3.31
C HIS A 24 0.95 2.57 -3.55
N LEU A 25 1.29 1.29 -3.64
CA LEU A 25 2.65 0.80 -3.87
C LEU A 25 2.64 -0.30 -4.92
N GLU A 26 3.79 -0.54 -5.53
CA GLU A 26 3.98 -1.71 -6.39
C GLU A 26 3.75 -3.00 -5.60
N GLU A 27 2.97 -3.93 -6.17
CA GLU A 27 2.73 -5.24 -5.60
C GLU A 27 4.02 -6.04 -5.58
N THR A 28 4.69 -6.02 -4.43
CA THR A 28 5.96 -6.72 -4.21
C THR A 28 5.81 -7.87 -3.22
N ALA A 29 4.88 -7.74 -2.28
CA ALA A 29 4.57 -8.72 -1.24
C ALA A 29 3.13 -8.52 -0.73
N PRO A 30 2.50 -9.54 -0.11
CA PRO A 30 1.18 -9.38 0.51
C PRO A 30 1.19 -8.38 1.66
N GLU A 31 2.34 -8.18 2.31
CA GLU A 31 2.52 -7.25 3.41
C GLU A 31 3.82 -6.46 3.20
N VAL A 32 3.77 -5.15 3.40
CA VAL A 32 4.92 -4.26 3.25
C VAL A 32 5.10 -3.40 4.48
N THR A 33 6.34 -3.19 4.87
CA THR A 33 6.67 -2.26 5.93
C THR A 33 6.79 -0.86 5.36
N THR A 34 6.02 0.08 5.89
CA THR A 34 6.07 1.49 5.49
C THR A 34 6.05 2.42 6.71
N ALA A 35 6.09 3.73 6.47
CA ALA A 35 5.93 4.74 7.50
C ALA A 35 4.50 5.28 7.50
N CYS A 36 3.93 5.45 8.69
CA CYS A 36 2.63 6.09 8.87
C CYS A 36 2.69 7.54 8.38
N SER A 37 1.80 7.92 7.47
CA SER A 37 1.74 9.28 6.90
C SER A 37 1.40 10.34 7.95
N MET A 38 0.78 9.93 9.07
CA MET A 38 0.37 10.84 10.14
C MET A 38 1.47 11.10 11.18
N CYS A 39 2.20 10.06 11.58
CA CYS A 39 3.16 10.16 12.70
C CYS A 39 4.58 9.70 12.36
N GLY A 40 4.82 9.19 11.15
CA GLY A 40 6.11 8.67 10.70
C GLY A 40 6.52 7.34 11.34
N ALA A 41 5.69 6.74 12.19
CA ALA A 41 6.01 5.47 12.83
C ALA A 41 6.03 4.32 11.80
N LYS A 42 6.91 3.34 12.02
CA LYS A 42 6.94 2.11 11.23
C LYS A 42 5.63 1.35 11.41
N VAL A 43 4.97 1.04 10.30
CA VAL A 43 3.70 0.31 10.25
C VAL A 43 3.79 -0.82 9.22
N LEU A 44 3.06 -1.90 9.49
CA LEU A 44 2.86 -2.99 8.54
C LEU A 44 1.59 -2.68 7.77
N ALA A 45 1.71 -2.61 6.45
CA ALA A 45 0.59 -2.40 5.55
C ALA A 45 0.31 -3.69 4.80
N GLU A 46 -0.95 -4.10 4.82
CA GLU A 46 -1.43 -5.32 4.18
C GLU A 46 -2.11 -4.94 2.88
N TRP A 47 -1.87 -5.73 1.84
CA TRP A 47 -2.58 -5.56 0.58
C TRP A 47 -4.06 -5.91 0.79
N ASP A 48 -4.96 -4.98 0.46
CA ASP A 48 -6.40 -5.12 0.69
C ASP A 48 -7.07 -6.13 -0.28
N GLY A 49 -6.30 -6.76 -1.18
CA GLY A 49 -6.80 -7.77 -2.12
C GLY A 49 -7.70 -7.23 -3.24
N GLY A 50 -7.92 -5.92 -3.30
CA GLY A 50 -8.96 -5.28 -4.11
C GLY A 50 -8.44 -4.50 -5.31
N VAL A 51 -8.64 -5.09 -6.49
CA VAL A 51 -8.62 -4.55 -7.87
C VAL A 51 -7.31 -3.89 -8.34
N GLU A 52 -6.71 -4.51 -9.36
CA GLU A 52 -5.72 -3.87 -10.23
C GLU A 52 -6.29 -2.51 -10.70
N LEU A 53 -5.64 -1.40 -10.32
CA LEU A 53 -5.88 -0.12 -10.98
C LEU A 53 -5.29 -0.25 -12.39
N ALA A 54 -6.05 -0.87 -13.30
CA ALA A 54 -5.79 -0.77 -14.72
C ALA A 54 -5.93 0.71 -15.07
N THR A 55 -4.81 1.44 -15.08
CA THR A 55 -4.72 2.75 -15.70
C THR A 55 -4.99 2.53 -17.17
N ASN A 56 -6.24 2.61 -17.59
CA ASN A 56 -6.61 2.54 -19.00
C ASN A 56 -5.98 3.77 -19.67
N PRO A 57 -4.94 3.61 -20.50
CA PRO A 57 -4.49 4.70 -21.34
C PRO A 57 -5.50 4.78 -22.50
N GLU A 58 -6.33 5.82 -22.49
CA GLU A 58 -7.13 6.23 -23.64
C GLU A 58 -6.25 6.76 -24.79
#